data_AF-A0AAV9A308-F1
#
_entry.id   AF-A0AAV9A308-F1
#
_cell.length_a   1.000
_cell.length_b   1.000
_cell.length_c   1.000
_cell.angle_alpha   90.00
_cell.angle_beta   90.00
_cell.angle_gamma   90.00
#
_symmetry.space_group_name_H-M   'P 1'
#
loop_
_entity.id
_entity.type
_entity.pdbx_description
1 polymer ?
#
loop_
_entity_poly.entity_id
_entity_poly.type
_entity_poly.pdbx_seq_one_letter_code
_entity_poly.pdbx_strand_id
1 'polypeptide(L)'
;MDRIRADHHYTISYSKANRAKWKAMERIFGNWEESYAELPLYVDALRRSNPGTTVFFEGPVIQENNMGRPIRQFERVFWAFGPALEAFKHCRPLVCIDGTHLYGKYKGTLLIATACDAENGLLPIAFAIVESENRSSWTFFLWNLFFSVGGINNLCVISDRHLGIIAGMKDIEESTNVTWYHRFCMRHMIDNFKKHVKSKELSDQVWRAATLCHAPGRPTPGRGKCIYHIRNLHRRSNTYTLNHK
;
A
#
# COMPACT_ATOMS: atom_id res chain seq x y z
N MET A 1 23.22 -22.40 12.27
CA MET A 1 24.54 -22.81 11.73
C MET A 1 25.30 -23.56 12.80
N ASP A 2 25.50 -22.98 13.98
CA ASP A 2 26.29 -23.58 15.08
C ASP A 2 25.71 -24.90 15.60
N ARG A 3 24.38 -25.01 15.70
CA ARG A 3 23.70 -26.27 16.04
C ARG A 3 24.03 -27.42 15.08
N ILE A 4 23.99 -27.18 13.76
CA ILE A 4 24.26 -28.22 12.75
C ILE A 4 25.73 -28.68 12.83
N ARG A 5 26.65 -27.77 13.13
CA ARG A 5 28.06 -28.10 13.34
C ARG A 5 28.28 -28.93 14.61
N ALA A 6 27.55 -28.63 15.68
CA ALA A 6 27.61 -29.37 16.94
C ALA A 6 27.01 -30.78 16.81
N ASP A 7 25.86 -30.92 16.17
CA ASP A 7 25.09 -32.16 16.14
C ASP A 7 25.56 -33.15 15.05
N HIS A 8 26.13 -32.63 13.96
CA HIS A 8 26.47 -33.45 12.78
C HIS A 8 27.94 -33.35 12.36
N HIS A 9 28.78 -32.63 13.11
CA HIS A 9 30.20 -32.41 12.81
C HIS A 9 30.48 -31.89 11.38
N TYR A 10 29.48 -31.26 10.76
CA TYR A 10 29.54 -30.78 9.39
C TYR A 10 29.28 -29.29 9.33
N THR A 11 30.23 -28.55 8.75
CA THR A 11 30.09 -27.09 8.56
C THR A 11 29.39 -26.84 7.23
N ILE A 12 28.12 -26.41 7.29
CA ILE A 12 27.38 -25.99 6.10
C ILE A 12 27.75 -24.57 5.69
N SER A 13 27.81 -24.31 4.39
CA SER A 13 27.93 -22.94 3.89
C SER A 13 26.63 -22.17 4.07
N TYR A 14 26.72 -20.83 4.19
CA TYR A 14 25.54 -19.96 4.27
C TYR A 14 24.55 -20.20 3.13
N SER A 15 25.06 -20.39 1.90
CA SER A 15 24.24 -20.69 0.73
C SER A 15 23.45 -22.00 0.87
N LYS A 16 24.08 -23.08 1.38
CA LYS A 16 23.39 -24.36 1.65
C LYS A 16 22.33 -24.20 2.73
N ALA A 17 22.63 -23.49 3.82
CA ALA A 17 21.70 -23.23 4.90
C ALA A 17 20.47 -22.43 4.41
N ASN A 18 20.70 -21.38 3.63
CA ASN A 18 19.64 -20.56 3.07
C ASN A 18 18.76 -21.37 2.09
N ARG A 19 19.37 -22.21 1.24
CA ARG A 19 18.62 -23.10 0.34
C ARG A 19 17.77 -24.13 1.09
N ALA A 20 18.30 -24.70 2.17
CA ALA A 20 17.54 -25.62 3.03
C ALA A 20 16.38 -24.91 3.73
N LYS A 21 16.59 -23.69 4.23
CA LYS A 21 15.54 -22.83 4.78
C LYS A 21 14.42 -22.59 3.77
N TRP A 22 14.75 -22.20 2.54
CA TRP A 22 13.74 -21.97 1.50
C TRP A 22 12.95 -23.23 1.16
N LYS A 23 13.61 -24.39 1.05
CA LYS A 23 12.91 -25.67 0.85
C LYS A 23 12.00 -26.04 2.02
N ALA A 24 12.39 -25.72 3.26
CA ALA A 24 11.54 -25.95 4.42
C ALA A 24 10.33 -24.99 4.42
N MET A 25 10.54 -23.71 4.08
CA MET A 25 9.44 -22.75 3.95
C MET A 25 8.45 -23.16 2.85
N GLU A 26 8.95 -23.59 1.69
CA GLU A 26 8.13 -24.08 0.58
C GLU A 26 7.30 -25.30 0.96
N ARG A 27 7.84 -26.21 1.78
CA ARG A 27 7.10 -27.37 2.31
C ARG A 27 5.99 -27.00 3.29
N ILE A 28 6.14 -25.88 4.01
CA ILE A 28 5.17 -25.46 5.04
C ILE A 28 4.09 -24.56 4.44
N PHE A 29 4.48 -23.63 3.57
CA PHE A 29 3.61 -22.56 3.07
C PHE A 29 3.24 -22.69 1.59
N GLY A 30 3.75 -23.72 0.89
CA GLY A 30 3.65 -23.83 -0.56
C GLY A 30 4.68 -22.96 -1.29
N ASN A 31 4.66 -23.05 -2.62
CA ASN A 31 5.54 -22.22 -3.46
C ASN A 31 4.85 -20.90 -3.88
N TRP A 32 5.65 -20.02 -4.48
CA TRP A 32 5.16 -18.70 -4.89
C TRP A 32 4.13 -18.81 -6.02
N GLU A 33 4.36 -19.69 -6.99
CA GLU A 33 3.44 -19.94 -8.10
C GLU A 33 2.04 -20.33 -7.61
N GLU A 34 1.97 -21.30 -6.70
CA GLU A 34 0.72 -21.77 -6.08
C GLU A 34 0.02 -20.64 -5.32
N SER A 35 0.76 -19.85 -4.53
CA SER A 35 0.20 -18.72 -3.79
C SER A 35 -0.49 -17.69 -4.71
N TYR A 36 0.12 -17.39 -5.86
CA TYR A 36 -0.48 -16.49 -6.85
C TYR A 36 -1.62 -17.15 -7.63
N ALA A 37 -1.56 -18.46 -7.87
CA ALA A 37 -2.64 -19.22 -8.52
C ALA A 37 -3.89 -19.32 -7.64
N GLU A 38 -3.74 -19.34 -6.32
CA GLU A 38 -4.84 -19.36 -5.34
C GLU A 38 -5.45 -17.98 -5.09
N LEU A 39 -4.74 -16.90 -5.44
CA LEU A 39 -5.16 -15.52 -5.16
C LEU A 39 -6.59 -15.20 -5.68
N PRO A 40 -7.03 -15.62 -6.89
CA PRO A 40 -8.42 -15.42 -7.32
C PRO A 40 -9.45 -16.12 -6.41
N LEU A 41 -9.16 -17.35 -5.96
CA LEU A 41 -10.04 -18.09 -5.06
C LEU A 41 -10.11 -17.44 -3.67
N TYR A 42 -8.96 -17.02 -3.16
CA TYR A 42 -8.88 -16.28 -1.89
C TYR A 42 -9.69 -14.99 -1.95
N VAL A 43 -9.53 -14.22 -3.02
CA VAL A 43 -10.24 -12.94 -3.20
C VAL A 43 -11.74 -13.15 -3.39
N ASP A 44 -12.16 -14.23 -4.07
CA ASP A 44 -13.57 -14.60 -4.17
C ASP A 44 -14.17 -14.95 -2.79
N ALA A 45 -13.46 -15.74 -1.99
CA ALA A 45 -13.87 -16.04 -0.62
C ALA A 45 -13.95 -14.78 0.25
N LEU A 46 -13.01 -13.85 0.06
CA LEU A 46 -12.97 -12.55 0.74
C LEU A 46 -14.18 -11.69 0.37
N ARG A 47 -14.58 -11.63 -0.91
CA ARG A 47 -15.81 -10.94 -1.35
C ARG A 47 -17.06 -11.56 -0.77
N ARG A 48 -17.16 -12.89 -0.74
CA ARG A 48 -18.30 -13.61 -0.16
C ARG A 48 -18.44 -13.33 1.34
N SER A 49 -17.32 -13.24 2.05
CA SER A 49 -17.29 -12.99 3.49
C SER A 49 -17.50 -11.51 3.85
N ASN A 50 -17.24 -10.58 2.92
CA ASN A 50 -17.35 -9.14 3.14
C ASN A 50 -18.19 -8.50 2.03
N PRO A 51 -19.54 -8.53 2.15
CA PRO A 51 -20.44 -7.91 1.20
C PRO A 51 -20.08 -6.45 0.92
N GLY A 52 -20.21 -6.02 -0.34
CA GLY A 52 -19.83 -4.68 -0.80
C GLY A 52 -18.33 -4.52 -1.12
N THR A 53 -17.50 -5.55 -0.94
CA THR A 53 -16.09 -5.50 -1.35
C THR A 53 -15.96 -5.39 -2.86
N THR A 54 -15.20 -4.40 -3.32
CA THR A 54 -14.82 -4.23 -4.73
C THR A 54 -13.50 -4.93 -4.99
N VAL A 55 -13.39 -5.55 -6.15
CA VAL A 55 -12.19 -6.27 -6.58
C VAL A 55 -12.03 -6.08 -8.08
N PHE A 56 -10.83 -5.75 -8.52
CA PHE A 56 -10.47 -5.65 -9.93
C PHE A 56 -9.17 -6.39 -10.19
N PHE A 57 -9.22 -7.36 -11.11
CA PHE A 57 -8.05 -8.09 -11.59
C PHE A 57 -7.64 -7.56 -12.96
N GLU A 58 -6.34 -7.36 -13.15
CA GLU A 58 -5.75 -7.05 -14.45
C GLU A 58 -4.68 -8.08 -14.79
N GLY A 59 -4.61 -8.42 -16.07
CA GLY A 59 -3.61 -9.33 -16.61
C GLY A 59 -3.95 -9.83 -18.01
N PRO A 60 -2.92 -10.17 -18.81
CA PRO A 60 -3.10 -10.59 -20.20
C PRO A 60 -3.81 -11.94 -20.27
N VAL A 61 -4.61 -12.12 -21.32
CA VAL A 61 -5.12 -13.44 -21.69
C VAL A 61 -3.97 -14.22 -22.31
N ILE A 62 -3.62 -15.35 -21.71
CA ILE A 62 -2.52 -16.21 -22.17
C ILE A 62 -3.00 -17.46 -22.90
N GLN A 63 -4.23 -17.88 -22.64
CA GLN A 63 -4.82 -19.07 -23.25
C GLN A 63 -6.35 -18.99 -23.17
N GLU A 64 -7.05 -19.83 -23.91
CA GLU A 64 -8.46 -20.16 -23.67
C GLU A 64 -8.55 -21.60 -23.17
N ASN A 65 -9.41 -21.85 -22.19
CA ASN A 65 -9.69 -23.21 -21.76
C ASN A 65 -10.59 -23.94 -22.77
N ASN A 66 -10.82 -25.24 -22.56
CA ASN A 66 -11.63 -26.08 -23.44
C ASN A 66 -13.11 -25.62 -23.61
N MET A 67 -13.54 -24.62 -22.83
CA MET A 67 -14.87 -24.00 -22.90
C MET A 67 -14.81 -22.58 -23.52
N GLY A 68 -13.69 -22.21 -24.16
CA GLY A 68 -13.48 -20.88 -24.75
C GLY A 68 -13.37 -19.74 -23.73
N ARG A 69 -13.14 -20.04 -22.44
CA ARG A 69 -12.98 -18.99 -21.42
C ARG A 69 -11.51 -18.56 -21.34
N PRO A 70 -11.23 -17.25 -21.31
CA PRO A 70 -9.87 -16.74 -21.23
C PRO A 70 -9.22 -17.11 -19.88
N ILE A 71 -8.07 -17.75 -19.96
CA ILE A 71 -7.13 -17.94 -18.87
C ILE A 71 -6.21 -16.72 -18.86
N ARG A 72 -6.19 -16.01 -17.73
CA ARG A 72 -5.38 -14.80 -17.55
C ARG A 72 -4.15 -15.11 -16.70
N GLN A 73 -3.01 -14.54 -17.09
CA GLN A 73 -1.87 -14.47 -16.20
C GLN A 73 -2.11 -13.33 -15.22
N PHE A 74 -1.87 -13.56 -13.93
CA PHE A 74 -1.95 -12.51 -12.93
C PHE A 74 -0.89 -11.43 -13.20
N GLU A 75 -1.30 -10.17 -13.24
CA GLU A 75 -0.41 -9.02 -13.29
C GLU A 75 -0.67 -8.08 -12.11
N ARG A 76 -1.93 -7.68 -11.91
CA ARG A 76 -2.34 -6.80 -10.80
C ARG A 76 -3.67 -7.21 -10.20
N VAL A 77 -3.85 -6.88 -8.93
CA VAL A 77 -5.16 -6.89 -8.28
C VAL A 77 -5.34 -5.63 -7.46
N PHE A 78 -6.54 -5.08 -7.49
CA PHE A 78 -7.01 -4.08 -6.54
C PHE A 78 -8.17 -4.67 -5.73
N TRP A 79 -8.26 -4.31 -4.45
CA TRP A 79 -9.47 -4.54 -3.67
C TRP A 79 -9.70 -3.44 -2.61
N ALA A 80 -10.98 -3.21 -2.30
CA ALA A 80 -11.41 -2.34 -1.22
C ALA A 80 -12.56 -3.00 -0.47
N PHE A 81 -12.41 -3.16 0.85
CA PHE A 81 -13.40 -3.84 1.68
C PHE A 81 -14.68 -3.03 1.78
N GLY A 82 -15.84 -3.68 1.54
CA GLY A 82 -17.15 -3.02 1.63
C GLY A 82 -17.37 -2.27 2.95
N PRO A 83 -17.10 -2.91 4.12
CA PRO A 83 -17.20 -2.22 5.41
C PRO A 83 -16.27 -1.00 5.55
N ALA A 84 -15.07 -1.05 4.96
CA ALA A 84 -14.12 0.07 5.01
C ALA A 84 -14.57 1.22 4.10
N LEU A 85 -15.13 0.92 2.93
CA LEU A 85 -15.75 1.91 2.04
C LEU A 85 -16.96 2.58 2.68
N GLU A 86 -17.77 1.82 3.43
CA GLU A 86 -18.90 2.38 4.17
C GLU A 86 -18.42 3.31 5.29
N ALA A 87 -17.46 2.86 6.10
CA ALA A 87 -16.86 3.67 7.16
C ALA A 87 -16.16 4.93 6.62
N PHE A 88 -15.60 4.87 5.41
CA PHE A 88 -14.95 6.02 4.77
C PHE A 88 -15.91 7.19 4.54
N LYS A 89 -17.21 6.95 4.32
CA LYS A 89 -18.21 8.02 4.16
C LYS A 89 -18.32 8.92 5.40
N HIS A 90 -17.90 8.42 6.56
CA HIS A 90 -17.86 9.15 7.83
C HIS A 90 -16.46 9.68 8.18
N CYS A 91 -15.46 9.41 7.34
CA CYS A 91 -14.11 9.92 7.51
C CYS A 91 -13.97 11.33 6.95
N ARG A 92 -12.84 11.97 7.23
CA ARG A 92 -12.47 13.21 6.53
C ARG A 92 -12.26 12.88 5.04
N PRO A 93 -12.57 13.81 4.11
CA PRO A 93 -12.30 13.65 2.69
C PRO A 93 -10.79 13.80 2.42
N LEU A 94 -10.00 12.91 3.01
CA LEU A 94 -8.55 12.88 3.01
C LEU A 94 -8.10 11.42 2.97
N VAL A 95 -7.27 11.09 1.99
CA VAL A 95 -6.64 9.77 1.86
C VAL A 95 -5.14 9.94 1.71
N CYS A 96 -4.37 9.18 2.48
CA CYS A 96 -2.94 9.02 2.28
C CYS A 96 -2.71 7.74 1.46
N ILE A 97 -1.93 7.83 0.39
CA ILE A 97 -1.53 6.67 -0.42
C ILE A 97 -0.03 6.43 -0.32
N ASP A 98 0.37 5.16 -0.34
CA ASP A 98 1.77 4.78 -0.27
C ASP A 98 2.03 3.40 -0.88
N GLY A 99 3.28 3.16 -1.27
CA GLY A 99 3.78 1.88 -1.76
C GLY A 99 4.76 1.23 -0.80
N THR A 100 4.75 -0.10 -0.74
CA THR A 100 5.76 -0.89 -0.02
C THR A 100 6.16 -2.10 -0.85
N HIS A 101 7.46 -2.35 -0.96
CA HIS A 101 7.95 -3.47 -1.75
C HIS A 101 7.65 -4.81 -1.06
N LEU A 102 7.07 -5.73 -1.81
CA LEU A 102 6.87 -7.10 -1.39
C LEU A 102 8.19 -7.86 -1.49
N TYR A 103 8.44 -8.70 -0.49
CA TYR A 103 9.56 -9.63 -0.49
C TYR A 103 9.14 -10.93 -1.16
N GLY A 104 10.06 -11.57 -1.89
CA GLY A 104 9.83 -12.87 -2.49
C GLY A 104 10.37 -12.97 -3.90
N LYS A 105 9.97 -14.04 -4.59
CA LYS A 105 10.44 -14.33 -5.96
C LYS A 105 10.05 -13.25 -6.96
N TYR A 106 8.81 -12.74 -6.87
CA TYR A 106 8.24 -11.84 -7.87
C TYR A 106 8.38 -10.34 -7.56
N LYS A 107 8.85 -9.96 -6.36
CA LYS A 107 9.24 -8.59 -5.97
C LYS A 107 8.24 -7.46 -6.34
N GLY A 108 6.93 -7.73 -6.28
CA GLY A 108 5.90 -6.74 -6.56
C GLY A 108 5.85 -5.60 -5.52
N THR A 109 4.91 -4.68 -5.68
CA THR A 109 4.63 -3.61 -4.72
C THR A 109 3.20 -3.76 -4.20
N LEU A 110 3.02 -3.60 -2.89
CA LEU A 110 1.71 -3.39 -2.27
C LEU A 110 1.44 -1.88 -2.16
N LEU A 111 0.42 -1.41 -2.86
CA LEU A 111 -0.10 -0.05 -2.75
C LEU A 111 -1.25 -0.02 -1.76
N ILE A 112 -1.30 1.00 -0.91
CA ILE A 112 -2.32 1.12 0.14
C ILE A 112 -2.87 2.54 0.16
N ALA A 113 -4.20 2.67 0.25
CA ALA A 113 -4.90 3.90 0.54
C ALA A 113 -5.44 3.85 1.96
N THR A 114 -5.14 4.87 2.77
CA THR A 114 -5.58 4.97 4.15
C THR A 114 -6.29 6.30 4.39
N ALA A 115 -7.53 6.23 4.83
CA ALA A 115 -8.31 7.37 5.26
C ALA A 115 -8.08 7.69 6.75
N CYS A 116 -8.62 8.82 7.18
CA CYS A 116 -8.56 9.25 8.57
C CYS A 116 -9.93 9.70 9.07
N ASP A 117 -10.40 9.08 10.15
CA ASP A 117 -11.69 9.45 10.78
C ASP A 117 -11.60 10.82 11.48
N ALA A 118 -12.70 11.29 12.06
CA ALA A 118 -12.74 12.57 12.77
C ALA A 118 -11.85 12.61 14.04
N GLU A 119 -11.54 11.47 14.63
CA GLU A 119 -10.74 11.32 15.86
C GLU A 119 -9.24 11.08 15.60
N ASN A 120 -8.82 11.06 14.33
CA ASN A 120 -7.47 10.71 13.89
C ASN A 120 -7.12 9.22 13.96
N GLY A 121 -8.13 8.34 14.04
CA GLY A 121 -8.01 6.94 13.71
C GLY A 121 -7.69 6.74 12.23
N LEU A 122 -6.97 5.67 11.94
CA LEU A 122 -6.51 5.34 10.59
C LEU A 122 -7.35 4.18 10.07
N LEU A 123 -7.89 4.33 8.87
CA LEU A 123 -8.73 3.34 8.23
C LEU A 123 -8.13 2.98 6.87
N PRO A 124 -7.46 1.83 6.71
CA PRO A 124 -7.09 1.33 5.40
C PRO A 124 -8.36 1.05 4.58
N ILE A 125 -8.50 1.70 3.43
CA ILE A 125 -9.73 1.62 2.62
C ILE A 125 -9.53 0.83 1.33
N ALA A 126 -8.32 0.81 0.76
CA ALA A 126 -8.05 0.09 -0.47
C ALA A 126 -6.60 -0.37 -0.54
N PHE A 127 -6.39 -1.41 -1.35
CA PHE A 127 -5.12 -2.08 -1.52
C PHE A 127 -4.95 -2.48 -2.98
N ALA A 128 -3.70 -2.57 -3.44
CA ALA A 128 -3.39 -3.25 -4.68
C ALA A 128 -2.05 -3.96 -4.63
N ILE A 129 -1.96 -5.12 -5.27
CA ILE A 129 -0.68 -5.77 -5.59
C ILE A 129 -0.40 -5.49 -7.04
N VAL A 130 0.76 -4.89 -7.31
CA VAL A 130 1.22 -4.50 -8.65
C VAL A 130 2.66 -4.96 -8.87
N GLU A 131 3.11 -4.95 -10.12
CA GLU A 131 4.44 -5.38 -10.51
C GLU A 131 5.55 -4.46 -10.00
N SER A 132 5.30 -3.14 -9.94
CA SER A 132 6.26 -2.15 -9.42
C SER A 132 5.62 -0.77 -9.25
N GLU A 133 6.31 0.16 -8.60
CA GLU A 133 5.90 1.57 -8.59
C GLU A 133 6.25 2.24 -9.92
N ASN A 134 5.29 2.23 -10.85
CA ASN A 134 5.41 2.89 -12.13
C ASN A 134 4.12 3.64 -12.49
N ARG A 135 4.14 4.39 -13.60
CA ARG A 135 2.98 5.18 -14.04
C ARG A 135 1.74 4.31 -14.24
N SER A 136 1.86 3.17 -14.92
CA SER A 136 0.73 2.28 -15.22
C SER A 136 0.11 1.72 -13.94
N SER A 137 0.95 1.25 -13.01
CA SER A 137 0.53 0.75 -11.70
C SER A 137 -0.20 1.80 -10.84
N TRP A 138 0.32 3.03 -10.80
CA TRP A 138 -0.32 4.12 -10.06
C TRP A 138 -1.63 4.58 -10.71
N THR A 139 -1.70 4.65 -12.05
CA THR A 139 -2.93 4.92 -12.78
C THR A 139 -3.98 3.84 -12.49
N PHE A 140 -3.61 2.56 -12.57
CA PHE A 140 -4.48 1.44 -12.21
C PHE A 140 -5.02 1.59 -10.77
N PHE A 141 -4.16 1.87 -9.80
CA PHE A 141 -4.56 2.04 -8.41
C PHE A 141 -5.52 3.23 -8.19
N LEU A 142 -5.18 4.39 -8.75
CA LEU A 142 -5.94 5.62 -8.54
C LEU A 142 -7.33 5.57 -9.18
N TRP A 143 -7.47 5.01 -10.38
CA TRP A 143 -8.77 4.83 -11.02
C TRP A 143 -9.67 3.86 -10.26
N ASN A 144 -9.12 2.72 -9.84
CA ASN A 144 -9.90 1.76 -9.05
C ASN A 144 -10.28 2.32 -7.69
N LEU A 145 -9.42 3.13 -7.06
CA LEU A 145 -9.74 3.87 -5.85
C LEU A 145 -10.88 4.87 -6.11
N PHE A 146 -10.78 5.68 -7.18
CA PHE A 146 -11.79 6.67 -7.57
C PHE A 146 -13.17 6.04 -7.73
N PHE A 147 -13.27 4.94 -8.47
CA PHE A 147 -14.54 4.23 -8.64
C PHE A 147 -15.04 3.61 -7.35
N SER A 148 -14.15 3.02 -6.54
CA SER A 148 -14.54 2.34 -5.29
C SER A 148 -15.06 3.31 -4.23
N VAL A 149 -14.52 4.54 -4.17
CA VAL A 149 -15.04 5.58 -3.26
C VAL A 149 -16.23 6.34 -3.85
N GLY A 150 -16.72 5.96 -5.03
CA GLY A 150 -17.89 6.56 -5.66
C GLY A 150 -17.65 7.94 -6.29
N GLY A 151 -16.41 8.25 -6.68
CA GLY A 151 -16.08 9.51 -7.36
C GLY A 151 -16.37 10.76 -6.53
N ILE A 152 -16.15 10.69 -5.20
CA ILE A 152 -16.42 11.82 -4.31
C ILE A 152 -15.65 13.08 -4.74
N ASN A 153 -16.34 14.21 -4.70
CA ASN A 153 -15.74 15.50 -5.03
C ASN A 153 -14.96 16.07 -3.84
N ASN A 154 -13.96 16.90 -4.13
CA ASN A 154 -13.10 17.58 -3.16
C ASN A 154 -12.30 16.64 -2.24
N LEU A 155 -11.97 15.43 -2.70
CA LEU A 155 -11.09 14.51 -1.96
C LEU A 155 -9.64 15.02 -2.01
N CYS A 156 -8.98 15.12 -0.86
CA CYS A 156 -7.54 15.38 -0.81
C CYS A 156 -6.73 14.08 -0.73
N VAL A 157 -5.80 13.90 -1.68
CA VAL A 157 -4.85 12.79 -1.71
C VAL A 157 -3.48 13.28 -1.27
N ILE A 158 -2.93 12.66 -0.23
CA ILE A 158 -1.56 12.88 0.24
C ILE A 158 -0.70 11.69 -0.19
N SER A 159 0.41 11.93 -0.88
CA SER A 159 1.34 10.87 -1.29
C SER A 159 2.79 11.32 -1.27
N ASP A 160 3.73 10.44 -1.64
CA ASP A 160 5.06 10.87 -2.03
C ASP A 160 5.06 11.70 -3.34
N ARG A 161 6.25 11.96 -3.91
CA ARG A 161 6.42 12.74 -5.15
C ARG A 161 6.60 11.87 -6.39
N HIS A 162 6.13 10.63 -6.37
CA HIS A 162 6.32 9.73 -7.50
C HIS A 162 5.59 10.24 -8.75
N LEU A 163 6.29 10.33 -9.89
CA LEU A 163 5.74 10.89 -11.14
C LEU A 163 4.51 10.13 -11.64
N GLY A 164 4.45 8.82 -11.36
CA GLY A 164 3.27 8.00 -11.67
C GLY A 164 2.01 8.45 -10.93
N ILE A 165 2.13 8.91 -9.69
CA ILE A 165 0.99 9.42 -8.92
C ILE A 165 0.51 10.75 -9.50
N ILE A 166 1.44 11.67 -9.76
CA ILE A 166 1.13 12.98 -10.33
C ILE A 166 0.40 12.81 -11.67
N ALA A 167 0.87 11.88 -12.51
CA ALA A 167 0.24 11.56 -13.78
C ALA A 167 -1.16 10.98 -13.61
N GLY A 168 -1.36 10.03 -12.68
CA GLY A 168 -2.69 9.44 -12.45
C GLY A 168 -3.70 10.41 -11.83
N MET A 169 -3.25 11.31 -10.94
CA MET A 169 -4.10 12.38 -10.38
C MET A 169 -4.59 13.33 -11.48
N LYS A 170 -3.67 13.74 -12.37
CA LYS A 170 -3.98 14.59 -13.53
C LYS A 170 -4.95 13.91 -14.50
N ASP A 171 -4.75 12.62 -14.75
CA ASP A 171 -5.61 11.84 -15.64
C ASP A 171 -7.07 11.79 -15.16
N ILE A 172 -7.29 11.62 -13.85
CA ILE A 172 -8.64 11.68 -13.24
C ILE A 172 -9.25 13.08 -13.38
N GLU A 173 -8.47 14.14 -13.12
CA GLU A 173 -8.92 15.54 -13.22
C GLU A 173 -9.31 15.91 -14.65
N GLU A 174 -8.56 15.45 -15.66
CA GLU A 174 -8.83 15.74 -17.07
C GLU A 174 -9.97 14.86 -17.64
N SER A 175 -10.14 13.65 -17.11
CA SER A 175 -11.12 12.67 -17.61
C SER A 175 -12.48 12.73 -16.90
N THR A 176 -12.61 13.50 -15.81
CA THR A 176 -13.83 13.55 -15.00
C THR A 176 -14.20 14.97 -14.60
N ASN A 177 -15.47 15.21 -14.26
CA ASN A 177 -15.91 16.50 -13.69
C ASN A 177 -15.75 16.55 -12.15
N VAL A 178 -14.82 15.76 -11.60
CA VAL A 178 -14.60 15.62 -10.15
C VAL A 178 -13.23 16.18 -9.80
N THR A 179 -13.18 17.02 -8.76
CA THR A 179 -11.93 17.64 -8.30
C THR A 179 -11.32 16.84 -7.16
N TRP A 180 -10.13 16.27 -7.39
CA TRP A 180 -9.28 15.71 -6.34
C TRP A 180 -8.04 16.58 -6.14
N TYR A 181 -7.73 16.91 -4.90
CA TYR A 181 -6.57 17.74 -4.56
C TYR A 181 -5.36 16.86 -4.23
N HIS A 182 -4.26 17.02 -4.97
CA HIS A 182 -3.00 16.35 -4.63
C HIS A 182 -2.13 17.20 -3.70
N ARG A 183 -1.57 16.59 -2.65
CA ARG A 183 -0.60 17.21 -1.74
C ARG A 183 0.56 16.26 -1.47
N PHE A 184 1.76 16.81 -1.33
CA PHE A 184 2.92 16.01 -1.00
C PHE A 184 3.01 15.73 0.50
N CYS A 185 3.34 14.49 0.83
CA CYS A 185 3.55 14.02 2.18
C CYS A 185 4.75 14.75 2.79
N MET A 186 4.50 15.49 3.87
CA MET A 186 5.54 16.24 4.57
C MET A 186 6.67 15.33 5.07
N ARG A 187 6.36 14.08 5.42
CA ARG A 187 7.38 13.10 5.79
C ARG A 187 8.35 12.85 4.65
N HIS A 188 7.84 12.48 3.49
CA HIS A 188 8.64 12.22 2.31
C HIS A 188 9.39 13.46 1.83
N MET A 189 8.79 14.65 1.95
CA MET A 189 9.49 15.90 1.66
C MET A 189 10.69 16.11 2.58
N ILE A 190 10.54 15.86 3.89
CA ILE A 190 11.63 16.03 4.86
C ILE A 190 12.69 14.93 4.73
N ASP A 191 12.30 13.70 4.47
CA ASP A 191 13.26 12.62 4.26
C ASP A 191 14.08 12.85 2.99
N ASN A 192 13.47 13.40 1.94
CA ASN A 192 14.20 13.86 0.76
C ASN A 192 15.09 15.06 1.07
N PHE A 193 14.60 16.05 1.82
CA PHE A 193 15.38 17.22 2.24
C PHE A 193 16.64 16.81 3.01
N LYS A 194 16.51 15.87 3.96
CA LYS A 194 17.63 15.30 4.72
C LYS A 194 18.69 14.67 3.82
N LYS A 195 18.27 13.93 2.78
CA LYS A 195 19.20 13.31 1.82
C LYS A 195 20.02 14.35 1.05
N HIS A 196 19.43 15.49 0.70
CA HIS A 196 20.09 16.53 -0.10
C HIS A 196 20.89 17.53 0.73
N VAL A 197 20.28 18.10 1.78
CA VAL A 197 20.86 19.19 2.57
C VAL A 197 21.77 18.68 3.69
N LYS A 198 21.59 17.43 4.14
CA LYS A 198 22.40 16.76 5.18
C LYS A 198 22.55 17.56 6.49
N SER A 199 21.61 18.46 6.81
CA SER A 199 21.55 19.20 8.07
C SER A 199 20.32 18.80 8.87
N LYS A 200 20.54 18.39 10.13
CA LYS A 200 19.46 18.04 11.06
C LYS A 200 18.70 19.28 11.52
N GLU A 201 19.41 20.36 11.85
CA GLU A 201 18.83 21.61 12.32
C GLU A 201 17.85 22.18 11.29
N LEU A 202 18.26 22.26 10.02
CA LEU A 202 17.39 22.76 8.95
C LEU A 202 16.20 21.82 8.72
N SER A 203 16.41 20.51 8.79
CA SER A 203 15.32 19.53 8.67
C SER A 203 14.28 19.67 9.80
N ASP A 204 14.75 19.95 11.02
CA ASP A 204 13.88 20.18 12.18
C ASP A 204 13.14 21.51 12.06
N GLN A 205 13.76 22.56 11.51
CA GLN A 205 13.09 23.83 11.22
C GLN A 205 11.99 23.66 10.16
N VAL A 206 12.27 22.93 9.07
CA VAL A 206 11.28 22.59 8.04
C VAL A 206 10.11 21.80 8.64
N TRP A 207 10.40 20.82 9.51
CA TRP A 207 9.35 20.09 10.23
C TRP A 207 8.50 21.01 11.10
N ARG A 208 9.14 21.88 11.91
CA ARG A 208 8.44 22.84 12.76
C ARG A 208 7.53 23.74 11.93
N ALA A 209 8.04 24.36 10.87
CA ALA A 209 7.28 25.21 9.97
C ALA A 209 6.03 24.52 9.42
N ALA A 210 6.14 23.27 8.95
CA ALA A 210 5.00 22.52 8.44
C ALA A 210 3.96 22.13 9.49
N THR A 211 4.38 22.03 10.76
CA THR A 211 3.47 21.77 11.89
C THR A 211 2.95 23.05 12.57
N LEU A 212 3.52 24.23 12.27
CA LEU A 212 3.15 25.52 12.87
C LEU A 212 1.84 26.10 12.30
N CYS A 213 1.34 25.60 11.16
CA CYS A 213 0.01 25.97 10.64
C CYS A 213 -1.17 25.46 11.51
N HIS A 214 -0.91 24.92 12.70
CA HIS A 214 -1.90 24.74 13.75
C HIS A 214 -2.08 26.06 14.51
N ALA A 215 -3.15 26.79 14.23
CA ALA A 215 -3.43 28.11 14.79
C ALA A 215 -3.15 28.22 16.32
N PRO A 216 -2.54 29.33 16.79
CA PRO A 216 -2.42 29.60 18.21
C PRO A 216 -3.81 29.96 18.76
N GLY A 217 -4.35 29.18 19.71
CA GLY A 217 -5.53 29.65 20.45
C GLY A 217 -6.49 28.64 21.09
N ARG A 218 -6.36 27.32 20.89
CA ARG A 218 -7.16 26.37 21.71
C ARG A 218 -6.34 25.14 22.12
N PRO A 219 -6.03 24.98 23.42
CA PRO A 219 -5.53 23.71 23.94
C PRO A 219 -6.70 22.73 23.93
N THR A 220 -6.85 22.00 22.83
CA THR A 220 -7.69 20.79 22.81
C THR A 220 -6.74 19.61 22.90
N PRO A 221 -6.84 18.77 23.95
CA PRO A 221 -5.99 17.59 24.07
C PRO A 221 -6.27 16.66 22.89
N GLY A 222 -5.33 16.56 21.94
CA GLY A 222 -5.42 15.60 20.82
C GLY A 222 -5.10 16.12 19.42
N ARG A 223 -5.07 17.43 19.16
CA ARG A 223 -4.90 17.96 17.78
C ARG A 223 -3.49 17.89 17.18
N GLY A 224 -2.45 17.68 18.00
CA GLY A 224 -1.11 17.37 17.51
C GLY A 224 -1.00 16.01 16.81
N LYS A 225 -2.06 15.19 16.83
CA LYS A 225 -2.04 13.80 16.34
C LYS A 225 -2.23 13.66 14.84
N CYS A 226 -2.72 14.66 14.09
CA CYS A 226 -3.02 14.46 12.67
C CYS A 226 -1.74 14.25 11.81
N ILE A 227 -0.69 15.04 12.03
CA ILE A 227 0.62 14.86 11.37
C ILE A 227 1.50 13.83 12.11
N TYR A 228 1.35 13.70 13.43
CA TYR A 228 2.03 12.65 14.21
C TYR A 228 1.45 11.24 13.98
N HIS A 229 0.22 11.08 13.48
CA HIS A 229 -0.32 9.80 13.01
C HIS A 229 0.06 9.52 11.56
N ILE A 230 0.23 10.54 10.70
CA ILE A 230 0.98 10.39 9.44
C ILE A 230 2.39 9.86 9.72
N ARG A 231 2.99 10.16 10.89
CA ARG A 231 4.27 9.57 11.28
C ARG A 231 4.27 8.04 11.35
N ASN A 232 3.13 7.47 11.71
CA ASN A 232 2.94 6.05 11.92
C ASN A 232 2.00 5.42 10.90
N LEU A 233 1.47 6.16 9.93
CA LEU A 233 0.59 5.61 8.88
C LEU A 233 1.35 4.56 8.05
N HIS A 234 2.51 4.93 7.53
CA HIS A 234 3.41 4.03 6.81
C HIS A 234 4.02 2.94 7.73
N ARG A 235 4.35 3.28 8.97
CA ARG A 235 4.94 2.30 9.92
C ARG A 235 3.91 1.28 10.41
N ARG A 236 2.65 1.70 10.60
CA ARG A 236 1.54 0.87 11.06
C ARG A 236 0.94 0.05 9.92
N SER A 237 0.82 0.61 8.72
CA SER A 237 0.47 -0.15 7.51
C SER A 237 1.50 -1.27 7.27
N ASN A 238 2.80 -0.99 7.45
CA ASN A 238 3.86 -2.00 7.37
C ASN A 238 3.90 -2.98 8.57
N THR A 239 3.41 -2.63 9.77
CA THR A 239 3.36 -3.61 10.88
C THR A 239 2.24 -4.64 10.72
N TYR A 240 1.18 -4.36 9.96
CA TYR A 240 0.15 -5.35 9.65
C TYR A 240 0.64 -6.42 8.65
N THR A 241 1.75 -6.19 7.94
CA THR A 241 2.33 -7.12 6.97
C THR A 241 3.61 -7.82 7.46
N LEU A 242 4.21 -7.39 8.58
CA LEU A 242 5.54 -7.84 9.02
C LEU A 242 5.58 -8.55 10.40
N ASN A 243 4.45 -8.73 11.07
CA ASN A 243 4.40 -9.37 12.40
C ASN A 243 4.18 -10.89 12.41
N HIS A 244 4.31 -11.55 11.25
CA HIS A 244 4.54 -12.99 11.20
C HIS A 244 5.98 -13.26 10.74
N LYS A 245 6.90 -13.21 11.70
CA LYS A 245 8.26 -13.75 11.60
C LYS A 245 8.48 -14.74 12.73
#